data_AF-A0A4P9ZD88-F1
#
_entry.id   AF-A0A4P9ZD88-F1
#
_cell.length_a   1.000
_cell.length_b   1.000
_cell.length_c   1.000
_cell.angle_alpha   90.00
_cell.angle_beta   90.00
_cell.angle_gamma   90.00
#
_symmetry.space_group_name_H-M   'P 1'
#
loop_
_entity.id
_entity.type
_entity.pdbx_description
1 polymer ?
#
loop_
_entity_poly.entity_id
_entity_poly.type
_entity_poly.pdbx_seq_one_letter_code
_entity_poly.pdbx_strand_id
1 'polypeptide(L)'
;MIAQQYEQQSAVNVSYYQTYYGLVLNLQDALLILEGIRLDILPKVQRRLNDFERKCIVAGSIYAWNENELGIKRWTDGKSWSASKVKGPFLIYQE
;
A
#
# COMPACT_ATOMS: atom_id res chain seq x y z
N MET A 1 2.40 -33.03 30.13
CA MET A 1 2.60 -33.00 28.66
C MET A 1 1.73 -31.91 28.06
N ILE A 2 2.07 -30.63 28.32
CA ILE A 2 1.21 -29.45 28.07
C ILE A 2 1.95 -28.44 27.15
N ALA A 3 2.81 -28.91 26.25
CA ALA A 3 3.72 -28.04 25.48
C ALA A 3 3.72 -28.34 23.97
N GLN A 4 2.58 -28.75 23.40
CA GLN A 4 2.45 -28.93 21.94
C GLN A 4 1.17 -28.33 21.34
N GLN A 5 0.48 -27.45 22.08
CA GLN A 5 -0.77 -26.81 21.60
C GLN A 5 -0.70 -25.28 21.44
N TYR A 6 0.51 -24.72 21.33
CA TYR A 6 0.74 -23.29 21.14
C TYR A 6 1.60 -23.01 19.90
N GLU A 7 1.08 -23.21 18.69
CA GLU A 7 1.75 -22.67 17.49
C GLU A 7 0.88 -22.50 16.23
N GLN A 8 -0.45 -22.50 16.35
CA GLN A 8 -1.34 -22.13 15.25
C GLN A 8 -2.35 -21.06 15.68
N GLN A 9 -1.84 -19.89 16.05
CA GLN A 9 -2.62 -18.66 15.94
C GLN A 9 -2.49 -18.17 14.49
N SER A 10 -3.32 -18.73 13.62
CA SER A 10 -3.56 -18.17 12.29
C SER A 10 -4.04 -16.72 12.49
N ALA A 11 -3.14 -15.78 12.21
CA ALA A 11 -3.42 -14.36 12.19
C ALA A 11 -4.73 -14.14 11.43
N VAL A 12 -5.69 -13.49 12.08
CA VAL A 12 -6.89 -12.99 11.42
C VAL A 12 -6.38 -12.18 10.23
N ASN A 13 -6.64 -12.65 9.01
CA ASN A 13 -6.30 -11.93 7.78
C ASN A 13 -7.14 -10.65 7.77
N VAL A 14 -6.67 -9.62 8.47
CA VAL A 14 -7.15 -8.26 8.27
C VAL A 14 -6.69 -7.90 6.88
N SER A 15 -7.59 -8.04 5.91
CA SER A 15 -7.35 -7.64 4.53
C SER A 15 -7.27 -6.12 4.52
N TYR A 16 -6.11 -5.57 4.88
CA TYR A 16 -5.85 -4.16 4.73
C TYR A 16 -5.92 -3.82 3.26
N TYR A 17 -6.97 -3.10 2.86
CA TYR A 17 -7.14 -2.66 1.48
C TYR A 17 -5.97 -1.83 1.00
N GLN A 18 -5.34 -1.09 1.92
CA GLN A 18 -4.29 -0.11 1.67
C GLN A 18 -3.16 -0.29 2.69
N THR A 19 -1.95 0.14 2.32
CA THR A 19 -0.76 0.11 3.18
C THR A 19 -0.90 1.03 4.40
N TYR A 20 -1.47 2.22 4.20
CA TYR A 20 -1.62 3.23 5.24
C TYR A 20 -2.83 4.12 4.94
N TYR A 21 -3.38 4.76 5.96
CA TYR A 21 -4.38 5.82 5.82
C TYR A 21 -3.86 7.11 6.42
N GLY A 22 -3.68 8.13 5.59
CA GLY A 22 -3.13 9.42 6.00
C GLY A 22 -2.68 10.27 4.83
N LEU A 23 -1.75 11.18 5.06
CA LEU A 23 -1.23 12.09 4.04
C LEU A 23 0.30 11.94 3.92
N VAL A 24 0.79 11.97 2.69
CA VAL A 24 2.22 12.10 2.38
C VAL A 24 2.45 13.53 1.92
N LEU A 25 2.99 14.38 2.80
CA LEU A 25 3.21 15.80 2.52
C LEU A 25 4.62 16.05 1.98
N ASN A 26 5.58 15.25 2.42
CA ASN A 26 6.99 15.40 2.09
C ASN A 26 7.69 14.03 1.96
N LEU A 27 8.98 14.06 1.62
CA LEU A 27 9.80 12.85 1.45
C LEU A 27 9.93 12.02 2.74
N GLN A 28 10.05 12.67 3.90
CA GLN A 28 10.20 11.98 5.19
C GLN A 28 8.98 11.11 5.50
N ASP A 29 7.77 11.60 5.21
CA ASP A 29 6.53 10.84 5.41
C ASP A 29 6.55 9.55 4.57
N ALA A 30 6.96 9.65 3.30
CA ALA A 30 7.08 8.50 2.41
C ALA A 30 8.14 7.50 2.92
N LEU A 31 9.29 7.98 3.38
CA LEU A 31 10.35 7.13 3.93
C LEU A 31 9.92 6.40 5.21
N LEU A 32 9.14 7.05 6.08
CA LEU A 32 8.60 6.39 7.28
C LEU A 32 7.62 5.27 6.93
N ILE A 33 6.77 5.46 5.91
CA ILE A 33 5.88 4.40 5.42
C ILE A 33 6.70 3.24 4.86
N LEU A 34 7.73 3.52 4.05
CA LEU A 34 8.59 2.48 3.49
C LEU A 34 9.36 1.73 4.58
N GLU A 35 9.83 2.42 5.62
CA GLU A 35 10.49 1.80 6.77
C GLU A 35 9.52 0.92 7.58
N GLY A 36 8.28 1.39 7.77
CA GLY A 36 7.22 0.59 8.40
C GLY A 36 6.93 -0.70 7.64
N ILE A 37 6.97 -0.67 6.30
CA ILE A 37 6.85 -1.88 5.47
C ILE A 37 8.06 -2.79 5.64
N ARG A 38 9.29 -2.22 5.64
CA ARG A 38 10.53 -2.99 5.78
C ARG A 38 10.61 -3.75 7.12
N LEU A 39 10.00 -3.19 8.16
CA LEU A 39 9.90 -3.78 9.50
C LEU A 39 8.67 -4.68 9.68
N ASP A 40 7.88 -4.94 8.62
CA ASP A 40 6.62 -5.69 8.65
C ASP A 40 5.57 -5.11 9.63
N ILE A 41 5.67 -3.81 9.95
CA ILE A 41 4.70 -3.07 10.78
C ILE A 41 3.52 -2.63 9.92
N LEU A 42 3.77 -2.23 8.67
CA LEU A 42 2.76 -1.84 7.69
C LEU A 42 2.65 -2.88 6.57
N PRO A 43 1.44 -3.22 6.12
CA PRO A 43 1.27 -4.16 5.03
C PRO A 43 1.67 -3.53 3.69
N LYS A 44 2.36 -4.28 2.84
CA LYS A 44 2.51 -3.93 1.42
C LYS A 44 1.45 -4.62 0.58
N VAL A 45 1.08 -4.01 -0.54
CA VAL A 45 0.26 -4.65 -1.57
C VAL A 45 1.00 -5.87 -2.10
N GLN A 46 0.30 -6.99 -2.20
CA GLN A 46 0.83 -8.28 -2.66
C GLN A 46 0.25 -8.75 -4.01
N ARG A 47 -0.72 -8.03 -4.57
CA ARG A 47 -1.30 -8.29 -5.90
C ARG A 47 -1.98 -7.04 -6.44
N ARG A 48 -2.36 -7.05 -7.72
CA ARG A 48 -3.21 -5.98 -8.28
C ARG A 48 -4.56 -5.93 -7.58
N LEU A 49 -5.09 -4.72 -7.45
CA LEU A 49 -6.45 -4.50 -6.94
C LEU A 49 -7.49 -5.07 -7.91
N ASN A 50 -8.48 -5.73 -7.33
CA ASN A 50 -9.71 -6.14 -8.03
C ASN A 50 -10.67 -4.94 -8.17
N ASP A 51 -11.77 -5.13 -8.90
CA ASP A 51 -12.70 -4.04 -9.22
C ASP A 51 -13.42 -3.48 -7.99
N PHE A 52 -13.61 -4.28 -6.94
CA PHE A 52 -14.19 -3.82 -5.68
C PHE A 52 -13.20 -2.96 -4.91
N GLU A 53 -11.96 -3.44 -4.75
CA GLU A 53 -10.89 -2.72 -4.04
C GLU A 53 -10.57 -1.37 -4.69
N ARG A 54 -10.62 -1.29 -6.03
CA ARG A 54 -10.47 -0.02 -6.76
C ARG A 54 -11.55 1.00 -6.41
N LYS A 55 -12.80 0.56 -6.23
CA LYS A 55 -13.92 1.42 -5.80
C LYS A 55 -13.77 1.90 -4.36
N CYS A 56 -12.97 1.22 -3.54
CA CYS A 56 -12.67 1.61 -2.17
C CYS A 56 -11.53 2.64 -2.05
N ILE A 57 -10.89 3.06 -3.15
CA ILE A 57 -9.86 4.10 -3.13
C ILE A 57 -10.50 5.45 -2.79
N VAL A 58 -10.10 6.02 -1.66
CA VAL A 58 -10.57 7.32 -1.18
C VAL A 58 -9.39 8.24 -0.87
N ALA A 59 -9.70 9.52 -0.60
CA ALA A 59 -8.70 10.46 -0.12
C ALA A 59 -7.98 9.90 1.11
N GLY A 60 -6.65 9.88 1.06
CA GLY A 60 -5.80 9.35 2.13
C GLY A 60 -5.47 7.86 2.05
N SER A 61 -6.04 7.10 1.10
CA SER A 61 -5.59 5.74 0.82
C SER A 61 -4.18 5.74 0.24
N ILE A 62 -3.23 5.09 0.91
CA ILE A 62 -1.84 4.97 0.48
C ILE A 62 -1.51 3.51 0.20
N TYR A 63 -0.93 3.25 -0.96
CA TYR A 63 -0.56 1.91 -1.44
C TYR A 63 0.92 1.88 -1.76
N ALA A 64 1.61 0.85 -1.27
CA ALA A 64 3.00 0.60 -1.59
C ALA A 64 3.19 -0.87 -1.96
N TRP A 65 4.03 -1.13 -2.96
CA TRP A 65 4.35 -2.47 -3.42
C TRP A 65 5.82 -2.57 -3.81
N ASN A 66 6.34 -3.80 -3.84
CA ASN A 66 7.65 -4.07 -4.41
C ASN A 66 7.49 -4.42 -5.89
N GLU A 67 8.06 -3.58 -6.77
CA GLU A 67 7.99 -3.79 -8.22
C GLU A 67 8.59 -5.15 -8.64
N ASN A 68 9.71 -5.56 -8.03
CA ASN A 68 10.41 -6.80 -8.41
C ASN A 68 9.61 -8.05 -8.00
N GLU A 69 8.88 -7.98 -6.89
CA GLU A 69 8.08 -9.10 -6.40
C GLU A 69 6.80 -9.29 -7.22
N LEU A 70 6.15 -8.20 -7.65
CA LEU A 70 4.83 -8.26 -8.30
C LEU A 70 4.86 -8.03 -9.81
N GLY A 71 5.97 -7.55 -10.36
CA GLY A 71 6.06 -7.10 -11.76
C GLY A 71 5.16 -5.90 -12.09
N ILE A 72 4.63 -5.20 -11.08
CA ILE A 72 3.78 -4.02 -11.25
C ILE A 72 4.69 -2.82 -11.47
N LYS A 73 4.94 -2.46 -12.73
CA LYS A 73 5.74 -1.27 -13.09
C LYS A 73 4.97 0.04 -13.04
N ARG A 74 3.64 -0.04 -13.07
CA ARG A 74 2.72 1.10 -13.10
C ARG A 74 1.46 0.79 -12.29
N TRP A 75 1.06 1.76 -11.48
CA TRP A 75 -0.22 1.76 -10.79
C TRP A 75 -1.37 1.89 -11.79
N THR A 76 -2.46 1.17 -11.54
CA THR A 76 -3.70 1.22 -12.34
C THR A 76 -4.89 1.05 -11.41
N ASP A 77 -5.64 2.13 -11.18
CA ASP A 77 -6.85 2.16 -10.35
C ASP A 77 -8.16 2.27 -11.15
N GLY A 78 -8.07 2.46 -12.47
CA GLY A 78 -9.24 2.61 -13.34
C GLY A 78 -9.83 4.03 -13.34
N LYS A 79 -9.14 5.00 -12.77
CA LYS A 79 -9.52 6.42 -12.83
C LYS A 79 -8.85 7.14 -14.01
N SER A 80 -9.48 8.22 -14.46
CA SER A 80 -8.89 9.15 -15.42
C SER A 80 -8.02 10.15 -14.67
N TRP A 81 -6.80 10.36 -15.13
CA TRP A 81 -5.83 11.24 -14.46
C TRP A 81 -5.26 12.27 -15.45
N SER A 82 -4.98 13.47 -14.96
CA SER A 82 -4.30 14.53 -15.71
C SER A 82 -2.87 14.12 -16.14
N ALA A 83 -2.23 14.93 -16.97
CA ALA A 83 -0.79 14.83 -17.17
C ALA A 83 -0.02 15.02 -15.84
N SER A 84 1.15 14.38 -15.73
CA SER A 84 1.98 14.43 -14.53
C SER A 84 2.56 15.82 -14.27
N LYS A 85 2.49 16.28 -13.02
CA LYS A 85 3.19 17.47 -12.53
C LYS A 85 4.26 17.06 -11.52
N VAL A 86 5.49 17.54 -11.69
CA VAL A 86 6.59 17.27 -10.76
C VAL A 86 6.48 18.20 -9.55
N LYS A 87 6.57 17.64 -8.33
CA LYS A 87 6.67 18.40 -7.08
C LYS A 87 7.70 17.74 -6.16
N GLY A 88 8.93 18.25 -6.18
CA GLY A 88 10.05 17.60 -5.48
C GLY A 88 10.24 16.16 -6.00
N PRO A 89 10.31 15.14 -5.12
CA PRO A 89 10.44 13.74 -5.54
C PRO A 89 9.12 13.09 -6.00
N PHE A 90 8.00 13.83 -5.99
CA PHE A 90 6.68 13.29 -6.29
C PHE A 90 6.19 13.66 -7.69
N LEU A 91 5.42 12.74 -8.28
CA LEU A 91 4.56 13.02 -9.42
C LEU A 91 3.13 13.18 -8.92
N ILE A 92 2.50 14.30 -9.29
CA ILE A 92 1.14 14.67 -8.89
C ILE A 92 0.22 14.61 -10.11
N TYR A 93 -0.94 14.02 -9.89
CA TYR A 93 -2.01 13.87 -10.87
C TYR A 93 -3.30 14.43 -10.26
N GLN A 94 -4.17 14.98 -11.10
CA GLN A 94 -5.52 15.43 -10.72
C GLN A 94 -6.53 14.54 -11.46
N GLU A 95 -7.54 14.06 -10.75
CA GLU A 95 -8.68 13.33 -11.36
C GLU A 95 -9.57 14.30 -12.13
#